data_AF-A0A183IKG5-F1
#
_entry.id   AF-A0A183IKG5-F1
#
_cell.length_a   1.000
_cell.length_b   1.000
_cell.length_c   1.000
_cell.angle_alpha   90.00
_cell.angle_beta   90.00
_cell.angle_gamma   90.00
#
_symmetry.space_group_name_H-M   'P 1'
#
loop_
_entity.id
_entity.type
_entity.pdbx_description
1 polymer ?
#
loop_
_entity_poly.entity_id
_entity_poly.type
_entity_poly.pdbx_seq_one_letter_code
_entity_poly.pdbx_strand_id
1 'polypeptide(L)'
;MSALAYIDPNISGMKVPWVYVGMCFSTFCWHTEDHWSYSINYLHWGEPKTWYGISGLDAVEFECAMKRIAPELFDSQPDLLHHLVTIINPQLLIEHGVKVYSVMQCAGEFVVTFPRSYHAGFNQGYNCAEAVNICPSDWVRIVFAMRVVAVRCLICS
;
A
#
# COMPACT_ATOMS: atom_id res chain seq x y z
N MET A 1 -3.07 -26.63 3.88
CA MET A 1 -1.66 -26.26 4.16
C MET A 1 -1.45 -24.83 3.64
N SER A 2 -0.81 -23.95 4.40
CA SER A 2 -0.61 -22.54 3.99
C SER A 2 0.40 -22.44 2.86
N ALA A 3 0.13 -21.62 1.84
CA ALA A 3 1.05 -21.40 0.70
C ALA A 3 2.40 -20.80 1.16
N LEU A 4 2.38 -19.98 2.22
CA LEU A 4 3.57 -19.35 2.81
C LEU A 4 4.56 -20.35 3.45
N ALA A 5 4.13 -21.59 3.71
CA ALA A 5 4.99 -22.65 4.24
C ALA A 5 5.96 -23.22 3.17
N TYR A 6 5.69 -22.97 1.89
CA TYR A 6 6.51 -23.41 0.76
C TYR A 6 7.41 -22.30 0.20
N ILE A 7 7.35 -21.09 0.78
CA ILE A 7 8.18 -19.93 0.45
C ILE A 7 9.23 -19.77 1.55
N ASP A 8 10.47 -19.42 1.19
CA ASP A 8 11.63 -19.34 2.09
C ASP A 8 11.28 -18.65 3.44
N PRO A 9 11.59 -19.25 4.60
CA PRO A 9 11.32 -18.70 5.94
C PRO A 9 11.84 -17.28 6.18
N ASN A 10 12.84 -16.81 5.43
CA ASN A 10 13.57 -15.57 5.76
C ASN A 10 13.17 -14.31 4.96
N ILE A 11 11.95 -14.25 4.39
CA ILE A 11 11.46 -13.01 3.78
C ILE A 11 10.92 -12.09 4.89
N SER A 12 11.77 -11.15 5.33
CA SER A 12 11.43 -10.14 6.34
C SER A 12 10.26 -9.27 5.87
N GLY A 13 9.31 -8.94 6.76
CA GLY A 13 8.09 -8.18 6.44
C GLY A 13 6.93 -9.08 5.96
N MET A 14 7.23 -10.20 5.31
CA MET A 14 6.19 -11.11 4.82
C MET A 14 5.66 -12.11 5.86
N LYS A 15 6.44 -12.45 6.89
CA LYS A 15 6.05 -13.46 7.91
C LYS A 15 6.24 -13.01 9.36
N VAL A 16 7.02 -11.96 9.59
CA VAL A 16 7.31 -11.41 10.91
C VAL A 16 6.75 -9.99 10.93
N PRO A 17 5.89 -9.63 11.91
CA PRO A 17 5.35 -8.29 12.02
C PRO A 17 6.43 -7.24 12.27
N TRP A 18 6.25 -6.07 11.68
CA TRP A 18 7.10 -4.90 11.87
C TRP A 18 6.38 -3.88 12.74
N VAL A 19 7.09 -3.36 13.74
CA VAL A 19 6.60 -2.27 14.59
C VAL A 19 7.17 -0.95 14.11
N TYR A 20 6.29 0.04 13.97
CA TYR A 20 6.60 1.38 13.50
C TYR A 20 6.28 2.39 14.60
N VAL A 21 7.28 3.16 15.01
CA VAL A 21 7.10 4.30 15.90
C VAL A 21 7.15 5.57 15.06
N GLY A 22 6.02 6.26 14.95
CA GLY A 22 5.85 7.44 14.12
C GLY A 22 5.94 8.74 14.91
N MET A 23 6.21 9.84 14.20
CA MET A 23 6.04 11.22 14.65
C MET A 23 5.30 12.05 13.60
N CYS A 24 4.92 13.29 13.92
CA CYS A 24 4.23 14.16 12.98
C CYS A 24 4.99 14.24 11.64
N PHE A 25 4.28 14.01 10.54
CA PHE A 25 4.77 13.99 9.16
C PHE A 25 5.77 12.88 8.79
N SER A 26 6.07 11.94 9.69
CA SER A 26 6.70 10.69 9.26
C SER A 26 5.79 9.98 8.26
N THR A 27 6.36 9.61 7.12
CA THR A 27 5.63 9.34 5.89
C THR A 27 6.00 7.97 5.33
N PHE A 28 5.04 7.31 4.69
CA PHE A 28 5.26 6.17 3.82
C PHE A 28 4.85 6.54 2.39
N CYS A 29 5.77 6.34 1.45
CA CYS A 29 5.62 6.73 0.05
C CYS A 29 4.62 5.84 -0.69
N TRP A 30 4.28 6.21 -1.92
CA TRP A 30 3.40 5.38 -2.76
C TRP A 30 4.05 4.04 -3.07
N HIS A 31 3.38 2.95 -2.73
CA HIS A 31 3.83 1.59 -3.03
C HIS A 31 2.71 0.56 -3.00
N THR A 32 3.04 -0.63 -3.50
CA THR A 32 2.28 -1.86 -3.29
C THR A 32 3.10 -2.80 -2.43
N GLU A 33 2.44 -3.72 -1.74
CA GLU A 33 3.11 -4.78 -0.99
C GLU A 33 3.89 -5.75 -1.88
N ASP A 34 4.91 -6.37 -1.28
CA ASP A 34 5.72 -7.40 -1.94
C ASP A 34 4.84 -8.52 -2.50
N HIS A 35 5.16 -8.94 -3.73
CA HIS A 35 4.40 -9.96 -4.47
C HIS A 35 2.90 -9.70 -4.56
N TRP A 36 2.49 -8.42 -4.49
CA TRP A 36 1.09 -8.01 -4.44
C TRP A 36 0.31 -8.78 -3.37
N SER A 37 0.95 -9.05 -2.23
CA SER A 37 0.28 -9.61 -1.06
C SER A 37 -0.71 -8.61 -0.46
N TYR A 38 -1.54 -9.09 0.45
CA TYR A 38 -2.28 -8.20 1.33
C TYR A 38 -1.36 -7.73 2.45
N SER A 39 -1.63 -6.58 3.05
CA SER A 39 -1.09 -6.24 4.37
C SER A 39 -2.17 -5.84 5.34
N ILE A 40 -1.91 -6.09 6.63
CA ILE A 40 -2.73 -5.61 7.73
C ILE A 40 -1.88 -4.68 8.59
N ASN A 41 -2.41 -3.53 8.94
CA ASN A 41 -1.81 -2.55 9.83
C ASN A 41 -2.73 -2.29 11.01
N TYR A 42 -2.23 -2.42 12.24
CA TYR A 42 -2.92 -2.08 13.47
C TYR A 42 -2.26 -0.88 14.14
N LEU A 43 -3.03 0.16 14.46
CA LEU A 43 -2.53 1.31 15.20
C LEU A 43 -2.73 1.06 16.70
N HIS A 44 -1.67 0.72 17.42
CA HIS A 44 -1.74 0.36 18.84
C HIS A 44 -2.18 1.54 19.71
N TRP A 45 -1.54 2.69 19.55
CA TRP A 45 -1.81 3.89 20.35
C TRP A 45 -1.23 5.16 19.70
N GLY A 46 -1.63 6.33 20.21
CA GLY A 46 -1.12 7.64 19.82
C GLY A 46 -1.98 8.36 18.79
N GLU A 47 -1.37 9.32 18.09
CA GLU A 47 -2.05 10.17 17.12
C GLU A 47 -2.43 9.43 15.82
N PRO A 48 -3.50 9.86 15.12
CA PRO A 48 -3.99 9.18 13.92
C PRO A 48 -2.97 9.08 12.77
N LYS A 49 -3.20 8.11 11.89
CA LYS A 49 -2.46 7.93 10.63
C LYS A 49 -3.38 8.22 9.45
N THR A 50 -2.96 9.08 8.54
CA THR A 50 -3.70 9.35 7.31
C THR A 50 -3.19 8.44 6.20
N TRP A 51 -4.12 7.74 5.55
CA TRP A 51 -3.86 6.87 4.42
C TRP A 51 -4.50 7.43 3.15
N TYR A 52 -3.80 7.27 2.05
CA TYR A 52 -4.31 7.40 0.69
C TYR A 52 -4.19 6.06 0.01
N GLY A 53 -5.21 5.67 -0.73
CA GLY A 53 -5.29 4.38 -1.41
C GLY A 53 -5.83 4.51 -2.82
N ILE A 54 -5.31 3.67 -3.72
CA ILE A 54 -5.75 3.51 -5.10
C ILE A 54 -6.04 2.02 -5.31
N SER A 55 -7.15 1.71 -5.96
CA SER A 55 -7.51 0.32 -6.22
C SER A 55 -6.46 -0.35 -7.09
N GLY A 56 -6.17 -1.62 -6.85
CA GLY A 56 -5.33 -2.42 -7.76
C GLY A 56 -5.88 -2.54 -9.18
N LEU A 57 -7.16 -2.20 -9.41
CA LEU A 57 -7.75 -2.07 -10.75
C LEU A 57 -7.31 -0.81 -11.48
N ASP A 58 -7.08 0.27 -10.74
CA ASP A 58 -6.67 1.59 -11.26
C ASP A 58 -5.13 1.77 -11.19
N ALA A 59 -4.39 0.67 -10.97
CA ALA A 59 -2.93 0.69 -10.79
C ALA A 59 -2.20 1.18 -12.05
N VAL A 60 -2.67 0.79 -13.24
CA VAL A 60 -2.05 1.19 -14.51
C VAL A 60 -2.25 2.69 -14.73
N GLU A 61 -3.43 3.20 -14.43
CA GLU A 61 -3.77 4.61 -14.50
C GLU A 61 -2.87 5.44 -13.57
N PHE A 62 -2.63 4.94 -12.35
CA PHE A 62 -1.67 5.53 -11.42
C PHE A 62 -0.24 5.55 -11.99
N GLU A 63 0.27 4.40 -12.45
CA GLU A 63 1.62 4.29 -13.03
C GLU A 63 1.80 5.24 -14.23
N CYS A 64 0.79 5.36 -15.09
CA CYS A 64 0.77 6.30 -16.20
C CYS A 64 0.75 7.76 -15.73
N ALA A 65 -0.06 8.09 -14.73
CA ALA A 65 -0.12 9.45 -14.17
C ALA A 65 1.22 9.85 -13.55
N MET A 66 1.85 8.96 -12.77
CA MET A 66 3.18 9.19 -12.17
C MET A 66 4.23 9.52 -13.23
N LYS A 67 4.27 8.77 -14.34
CA LYS A 67 5.18 9.02 -15.46
C LYS A 67 4.94 10.36 -16.16
N ARG A 68 3.69 10.81 -16.26
CA ARG A 68 3.36 12.12 -16.84
C ARG A 68 3.69 13.27 -15.91
N ILE A 69 3.50 13.07 -14.61
CA ILE A 69 3.74 14.08 -13.58
C ILE A 69 5.24 14.35 -13.40
N ALA A 70 6.05 13.28 -13.39
CA ALA A 70 7.49 13.37 -13.10
C ALA A 70 8.33 12.62 -14.16
N PRO A 71 8.28 13.01 -15.45
CA PRO A 71 8.94 12.29 -16.53
C PRO A 71 10.47 12.17 -16.31
N GLU A 72 11.12 13.26 -15.87
CA GLU A 72 12.56 13.28 -15.61
C GLU A 72 13.01 12.27 -14.53
N LEU A 73 12.14 12.00 -13.55
CA LEU A 73 12.42 11.06 -12.47
C LEU A 73 12.36 9.61 -12.97
N PHE A 74 11.45 9.32 -13.90
CA PHE A 74 11.37 8.00 -14.56
C PHE A 74 12.43 7.80 -15.64
N ASP A 75 12.86 8.86 -16.32
CA ASP A 75 13.96 8.80 -17.28
C ASP A 75 15.30 8.47 -16.59
N SER A 76 15.51 9.00 -15.39
CA SER A 76 16.69 8.71 -14.58
C SER A 76 16.59 7.38 -13.82
N GLN A 77 15.39 6.97 -13.39
CA GLN A 77 15.14 5.73 -12.67
C GLN A 77 13.85 5.04 -13.17
N PRO A 78 13.94 4.11 -14.13
CA PRO A 78 12.78 3.43 -14.68
C PRO A 78 11.98 2.61 -13.65
N ASP A 79 12.67 2.08 -12.63
CA ASP A 79 12.10 1.23 -11.57
C ASP A 79 11.68 2.01 -10.31
N LEU A 80 11.55 3.34 -10.39
CA LEU A 80 11.26 4.24 -9.27
C LEU A 80 10.12 3.78 -8.35
N LEU A 81 9.05 3.23 -8.93
CA LEU A 81 7.85 2.78 -8.18
C LEU A 81 8.11 1.57 -7.28
N HIS A 82 9.22 0.85 -7.48
CA HIS A 82 9.63 -0.26 -6.63
C HIS A 82 10.56 0.17 -5.48
N HIS A 83 11.05 1.42 -5.50
CA HIS A 83 12.07 1.87 -4.56
C HIS A 83 11.52 2.56 -3.30
N LEU A 84 10.19 2.65 -3.11
CA LEU A 84 9.56 3.23 -1.90
C LEU A 84 9.98 4.67 -1.57
N VAL A 85 10.48 5.45 -2.53
CA VAL A 85 11.07 6.78 -2.28
C VAL A 85 10.21 7.96 -2.74
N THR A 86 9.15 7.73 -3.52
CA THR A 86 8.42 8.81 -4.18
C THR A 86 7.09 9.12 -3.51
N ILE A 87 6.98 10.34 -2.98
CA ILE A 87 5.70 10.91 -2.58
C ILE A 87 5.21 11.88 -3.66
N ILE A 88 3.95 11.73 -4.06
CA ILE A 88 3.24 12.67 -4.93
C ILE A 88 1.96 13.09 -4.22
N ASN A 89 1.63 14.38 -4.30
CA ASN A 89 0.39 14.92 -3.75
C ASN A 89 -0.82 14.20 -4.37
N PRO A 90 -1.72 13.60 -3.56
CA PRO A 90 -2.95 12.97 -4.04
C PRO A 90 -3.80 13.84 -4.98
N GLN A 91 -3.83 15.15 -4.74
CA GLN A 91 -4.57 16.10 -5.56
C GLN A 91 -4.11 16.09 -7.02
N LEU A 92 -2.80 15.98 -7.24
CA LEU A 92 -2.24 15.96 -8.59
C LEU A 92 -2.61 14.66 -9.32
N LEU A 93 -2.71 13.55 -8.61
CA LEU A 93 -3.17 12.27 -9.17
C LEU A 93 -4.65 12.37 -9.58
N ILE A 94 -5.48 12.99 -8.76
CA ILE A 94 -6.91 13.24 -9.06
C ILE A 94 -7.06 14.11 -10.31
N GLU A 95 -6.27 15.17 -10.43
CA GLU A 95 -6.24 16.05 -11.61
C GLU A 95 -5.82 15.30 -12.89
N HIS A 96 -5.03 14.23 -12.76
CA HIS A 96 -4.64 13.34 -13.87
C HIS A 96 -5.61 12.16 -14.08
N GLY A 97 -6.78 12.18 -13.43
CA GLY A 97 -7.85 11.21 -13.62
C GLY A 97 -7.73 9.94 -12.80
N VAL A 98 -6.82 9.88 -11.81
CA VAL A 98 -6.67 8.72 -10.92
C VAL A 98 -7.68 8.82 -9.77
N LYS A 99 -8.39 7.72 -9.49
CA LYS A 99 -9.28 7.64 -8.34
C LYS A 99 -8.48 7.38 -7.07
N VAL A 100 -8.41 8.39 -6.20
CA VAL A 100 -7.73 8.29 -4.91
C VAL A 100 -8.76 8.34 -3.78
N TYR A 101 -8.63 7.43 -2.83
CA TYR A 101 -9.43 7.36 -1.61
C TYR A 101 -8.56 7.72 -0.42
N SER A 102 -9.16 8.26 0.64
CA SER A 102 -8.45 8.54 1.88
C SER A 102 -9.20 8.00 3.09
N VAL A 103 -8.43 7.62 4.12
CA VAL A 103 -8.97 7.22 5.42
C VAL A 103 -8.04 7.68 6.54
N MET A 104 -8.64 8.12 7.64
CA MET A 104 -7.92 8.42 8.88
C MET A 104 -8.05 7.23 9.81
N GLN A 105 -6.95 6.55 10.07
CA GLN A 105 -6.87 5.43 11.01
C GLN A 105 -6.58 5.97 12.41
N CYS A 106 -7.48 5.68 13.35
CA CYS A 106 -7.36 6.01 14.77
C CYS A 106 -6.78 4.83 15.56
N ALA A 107 -6.35 5.09 16.80
CA ALA A 107 -5.82 4.04 17.67
C ALA A 107 -6.89 2.97 17.95
N GLY A 108 -6.48 1.71 17.92
CA GLY A 108 -7.37 0.55 18.03
C GLY A 108 -7.96 0.07 16.70
N GLU A 109 -7.64 0.72 15.58
CA GLU A 109 -8.20 0.37 14.27
C GLU A 109 -7.22 -0.41 13.38
N PHE A 110 -7.80 -1.25 12.53
CA PHE A 110 -7.08 -1.96 11.47
C PHE A 110 -7.29 -1.28 10.11
N VAL A 111 -6.22 -1.19 9.33
CA VAL A 111 -6.26 -0.93 7.90
C VAL A 111 -5.75 -2.16 7.16
N VAL A 112 -6.48 -2.60 6.14
CA VAL A 112 -6.10 -3.73 5.29
C VAL A 112 -5.86 -3.22 3.87
N THR A 113 -4.68 -3.51 3.33
CA THR A 113 -4.37 -3.23 1.92
C THR A 113 -4.60 -4.48 1.09
N PHE A 114 -5.11 -4.27 -0.12
CA PHE A 114 -5.44 -5.35 -1.06
C PHE A 114 -4.34 -5.50 -2.11
N PRO A 115 -4.22 -6.68 -2.74
CA PRO A 115 -3.25 -6.92 -3.81
C PRO A 115 -3.20 -5.83 -4.86
N ARG A 116 -1.98 -5.41 -5.21
CA ARG A 116 -1.66 -4.37 -6.20
C ARG A 116 -2.28 -3.00 -5.91
N SER A 117 -2.86 -2.78 -4.74
CA SER A 117 -3.43 -1.48 -4.38
C SER A 117 -2.31 -0.55 -3.90
N TYR A 118 -2.10 0.55 -4.64
CA TYR A 118 -1.13 1.55 -4.26
C TYR A 118 -1.61 2.30 -3.02
N HIS A 119 -0.71 2.53 -2.07
CA HIS A 119 -1.03 3.29 -0.88
C HIS A 119 0.16 4.14 -0.42
N ALA A 120 -0.16 5.26 0.22
CA ALA A 120 0.78 6.23 0.79
C ALA A 120 0.13 6.93 1.97
N GLY A 121 0.91 7.66 2.77
CA GLY A 121 0.33 8.40 3.88
C GLY A 121 1.36 8.89 4.89
N PHE A 122 0.86 9.40 6.01
CA PHE A 122 1.68 10.01 7.04
C PHE A 122 1.04 9.94 8.43
N ASN A 123 1.86 10.08 9.46
CA ASN A 123 1.41 10.16 10.84
C ASN A 123 1.09 11.60 11.23
N GLN A 124 -0.04 11.81 11.91
CA GLN A 124 -0.46 13.14 12.40
C GLN A 124 0.29 13.56 13.67
N GLY A 125 1.02 12.63 14.31
CA GLY A 125 1.78 12.89 15.51
C GLY A 125 2.51 11.64 16.00
N TYR A 126 2.81 11.60 17.30
CA TYR A 126 3.51 10.48 17.91
C TYR A 126 2.60 9.27 18.05
N ASN A 127 2.99 8.12 17.50
CA ASN A 127 2.18 6.90 17.53
C ASN A 127 3.00 5.62 17.41
N CYS A 128 2.34 4.48 17.62
CA CYS A 128 2.91 3.14 17.44
C CYS A 128 1.94 2.27 16.64
N ALA A 129 2.42 1.72 15.53
CA ALA A 129 1.66 0.82 14.66
C ALA A 129 2.43 -0.49 14.46
N GLU A 130 1.72 -1.56 14.13
CA GLU A 130 2.28 -2.84 13.74
C GLU A 130 1.70 -3.27 12.40
N ALA A 131 2.54 -3.78 11.49
CA ALA A 131 2.07 -4.27 10.20
C ALA A 131 2.71 -5.61 9.82
N VAL A 132 1.98 -6.42 9.06
CA VAL A 132 2.48 -7.67 8.50
C VAL A 132 1.74 -7.99 7.20
N ASN A 133 2.44 -8.62 6.25
CA ASN A 133 1.79 -9.12 5.04
C ASN A 133 1.06 -10.43 5.33
N ILE A 134 -0.08 -10.61 4.67
CA ILE A 134 -0.88 -11.84 4.75
C ILE A 134 -1.21 -12.35 3.35
N CYS A 135 -1.27 -13.67 3.22
CA CYS A 135 -1.56 -14.34 1.96
C CYS A 135 -2.71 -15.35 2.15
N PRO A 136 -3.97 -14.88 2.21
CA PRO A 136 -5.14 -15.76 2.26
C PRO A 136 -5.25 -16.62 0.99
N SER A 137 -6.11 -17.64 0.99
CA SER A 137 -6.14 -18.66 -0.08
C SER A 137 -6.46 -18.12 -1.48
N ASP A 138 -7.17 -16.99 -1.56
CA ASP A 138 -7.46 -16.24 -2.77
C ASP A 138 -6.24 -15.46 -3.31
N TRP A 139 -5.24 -15.14 -2.48
CA TRP A 139 -3.99 -14.52 -2.97
C TRP A 139 -3.29 -15.38 -4.02
N VAL A 140 -3.27 -16.70 -3.84
CA VAL A 140 -2.74 -17.64 -4.84
C VAL A 140 -3.49 -17.43 -6.16
N ARG A 141 -4.82 -17.35 -6.12
CA ARG A 141 -5.61 -17.07 -7.32
C ARG A 141 -5.28 -15.70 -7.89
N ILE A 142 -5.02 -14.66 -7.11
CA ILE A 142 -4.71 -13.33 -7.64
C ILE A 142 -3.35 -13.35 -8.35
N VAL A 143 -2.32 -13.93 -7.74
CA VAL A 143 -0.99 -14.08 -8.36
C VAL A 143 -1.05 -14.94 -9.63
N PHE A 144 -1.86 -16.01 -9.65
CA PHE A 144 -2.00 -16.90 -10.81
C PHE A 144 -3.07 -16.47 -11.84
N ALA A 145 -4.09 -15.69 -11.46
CA ALA A 145 -5.24 -15.29 -12.27
C ALA A 145 -5.21 -13.83 -12.72
N MET A 146 -4.10 -13.12 -12.55
CA MET A 146 -3.84 -11.79 -13.14
C MET A 146 -3.86 -11.74 -14.70
N ARG A 147 -4.54 -12.70 -15.35
CA ARG A 147 -5.16 -12.54 -16.67
C ARG A 147 -6.62 -12.04 -16.63
N VAL A 148 -7.33 -12.02 -15.50
CA VAL A 148 -8.76 -11.61 -15.42
C VAL A 148 -9.10 -10.88 -14.10
N VAL A 149 -10.02 -9.91 -14.21
CA VAL A 149 -10.34 -8.73 -13.38
C VAL A 149 -11.10 -8.99 -12.05
N ALA A 150 -10.79 -8.16 -11.03
CA ALA A 150 -11.55 -7.62 -9.86
C ALA A 150 -12.22 -8.53 -8.79
N VAL A 151 -12.28 -8.03 -7.52
CA VAL A 151 -13.52 -7.57 -6.82
C VAL A 151 -13.30 -7.10 -5.34
N ARG A 152 -13.95 -5.96 -5.01
CA ARG A 152 -14.44 -5.31 -3.75
C ARG A 152 -13.52 -4.81 -2.61
N CYS A 153 -13.57 -3.49 -2.41
CA CYS A 153 -13.13 -2.72 -1.25
C CYS A 153 -14.24 -2.64 -0.16
N LEU A 154 -13.88 -2.81 1.12
CA LEU A 154 -14.79 -2.74 2.29
C LEU A 154 -14.93 -1.33 2.89
N ILE A 155 -14.45 -0.28 2.22
CA ILE A 155 -14.39 1.10 2.76
C ILE A 155 -15.60 1.95 2.31
N CYS A 156 -16.76 1.35 2.01
CA CYS A 156 -17.99 2.10 1.76
C CYS A 156 -19.19 1.50 2.50
N SER A 157 -19.59 2.18 3.58
CA SER A 157 -21.00 2.28 4.03
C SER A 157 -21.36 3.75 4.05
#